data_AF-A0A831URI6-F1
#
_entry.id   AF-A0A831URI6-F1
#
_cell.length_a   1.000
_cell.length_b   1.000
_cell.length_c   1.000
_cell.angle_alpha   90.00
_cell.angle_beta   90.00
_cell.angle_gamma   90.00
#
_symmetry.space_group_name_H-M   'P 1'
#
loop_
_entity.id
_entity.type
_entity.pdbx_description
1 polymer ?
#
loop_
_entity_poly.entity_id
_entity_poly.type
_entity_poly.pdbx_seq_one_letter_code
_entity_poly.pdbx_strand_id
1 'polypeptide(L)'
;MRLGGYADLPLHAGHVPPWLLSRMRGLSALLLTIMYDLWGEEGILVRLASPVFFQAVNDLIGMDWDSSGSTTVTTAVLKYAMEKADLPIRIAGGKGERALRTPEELKALADRWGLDGGALAEASRLVAKVDSALVQDGYSIYHHAFVVTARGRWAVIQQGMNPAARMARRYHWLETDRFFDDPHSGIVGIKARAVLNLASSRSSGNRSAILDLVSSGPEKVARDLMLLTGQTTLVGPAYYHPYVDLRRLRSEIGDPRRVAQSLPRDASSFRELVLHRGVGPKTLRALALVAELVYRSPADWADPANVDPFKFSFAVGGKDGVPYPVDRKTYDELISLLEAMVDAARRSGERGIYRYLSSLASKAAGWTPPPGFKRPTP
;
A
#
# COMPACT_ATOMS: atom_id res chain seq x y z
N MET A 1 -4.23 -1.80 -21.38
CA MET A 1 -4.50 -3.18 -20.94
C MET A 1 -5.36 -3.09 -19.67
N ARG A 2 -6.59 -3.62 -19.66
CA ARG A 2 -7.39 -3.71 -18.43
C ARG A 2 -6.89 -4.92 -17.63
N LEU A 3 -6.20 -4.66 -16.51
CA LEU A 3 -5.89 -5.68 -15.51
C LEU A 3 -7.23 -6.15 -14.93
N GLY A 4 -7.64 -7.39 -15.21
CA GLY A 4 -8.91 -7.96 -14.78
C GLY A 4 -8.68 -9.12 -13.81
N GLY A 5 -9.37 -9.06 -12.67
CA GLY A 5 -9.38 -10.04 -11.58
C GLY A 5 -9.16 -9.35 -10.22
N TYR A 6 -9.41 -10.06 -9.11
CA TYR A 6 -9.08 -9.63 -7.73
C TYR A 6 -8.10 -10.60 -7.04
N ALA A 7 -7.07 -10.13 -6.35
CA ALA A 7 -6.32 -10.97 -5.39
C ALA A 7 -6.91 -10.82 -3.99
N ASP A 8 -7.23 -11.96 -3.38
CA ASP A 8 -7.65 -12.06 -2.00
C ASP A 8 -6.41 -12.29 -1.13
N LEU A 9 -6.30 -11.59 0.01
CA LEU A 9 -5.20 -11.73 0.96
C LEU A 9 -5.75 -12.15 2.32
N PRO A 10 -6.23 -13.39 2.50
CA PRO A 10 -6.73 -13.86 3.79
C PRO A 10 -5.72 -13.68 4.92
N LEU A 11 -6.24 -13.43 6.12
CA LEU A 11 -5.44 -13.36 7.35
C LEU A 11 -4.98 -14.75 7.76
N HIS A 12 -3.66 -14.95 7.77
CA HIS A 12 -3.00 -16.21 8.07
C HIS A 12 -2.16 -16.09 9.34
N ALA A 13 -2.12 -17.15 10.16
CA ALA A 13 -1.38 -17.20 11.42
C ALA A 13 -0.03 -17.91 11.32
N GLY A 14 0.26 -18.56 10.18
CA GLY A 14 1.48 -19.35 9.99
C GLY A 14 2.76 -18.51 9.88
N HIS A 15 3.88 -19.13 10.25
CA HIS A 15 5.22 -18.58 10.08
C HIS A 15 5.96 -19.27 8.94
N VAL A 16 6.82 -18.53 8.25
CA VAL A 16 7.71 -19.10 7.23
C VAL A 16 8.81 -19.91 7.92
N PRO A 17 8.98 -21.20 7.59
CA PRO A 17 10.04 -22.02 8.16
C PRO A 17 11.44 -21.44 7.91
N PRO A 18 12.39 -21.55 8.86
CA PRO A 18 13.73 -21.01 8.69
C PRO A 18 14.47 -21.48 7.43
N TRP A 19 14.28 -22.75 7.04
CA TRP A 19 14.90 -23.33 5.84
C TRP A 19 14.41 -22.67 4.54
N LEU A 20 13.13 -22.27 4.50
CA LEU A 20 12.55 -21.56 3.36
C LEU A 20 13.04 -20.12 3.38
N LEU A 21 12.95 -19.44 4.53
CA LEU A 21 13.41 -18.06 4.67
C LEU A 21 14.87 -17.86 4.24
N SER A 22 15.76 -18.81 4.54
CA SER A 22 17.15 -18.79 4.07
C SER A 22 17.26 -18.80 2.54
N ARG A 23 16.50 -19.68 1.86
CA ARG A 23 16.44 -19.75 0.39
C ARG A 23 15.82 -18.51 -0.22
N MET A 24 14.73 -17.99 0.37
CA MET A 24 14.08 -16.75 -0.06
C MET A 24 15.09 -15.60 -0.09
N ARG A 25 15.91 -15.48 0.96
CA ARG A 25 16.95 -14.45 1.07
C ARG A 25 18.06 -14.61 0.02
N GLY A 26 18.50 -15.85 -0.23
CA GLY A 26 19.48 -16.16 -1.28
C GLY A 26 18.97 -15.77 -2.66
N LEU A 27 17.81 -16.32 -3.06
CA LEU A 27 17.19 -16.04 -4.35
C LEU A 27 16.90 -14.55 -4.53
N SER A 28 16.41 -13.86 -3.50
CA SER A 28 16.10 -12.44 -3.57
C SER A 28 17.34 -11.57 -3.79
N ALA A 29 18.48 -11.92 -3.19
CA ALA A 29 19.73 -11.16 -3.38
C ALA A 29 20.22 -11.28 -4.83
N LEU A 30 20.14 -12.48 -5.40
CA LEU A 30 20.48 -12.73 -6.81
C LEU A 30 19.51 -12.01 -7.75
N LEU A 31 18.21 -12.16 -7.51
CA LEU A 31 17.17 -11.51 -8.30
C LEU A 31 17.37 -9.99 -8.32
N LEU A 32 17.55 -9.37 -7.14
CA LEU A 32 17.76 -7.93 -7.06
C LEU A 32 19.06 -7.47 -7.73
N THR A 33 20.13 -8.28 -7.67
CA THR A 33 21.38 -8.02 -8.42
C THR A 33 21.11 -8.00 -9.93
N ILE A 34 20.42 -9.02 -10.44
CA ILE A 34 20.04 -9.11 -11.87
C ILE A 34 19.17 -7.91 -12.27
N MET A 35 18.17 -7.58 -11.44
CA MET A 35 17.27 -6.46 -11.69
C MET A 35 18.04 -5.12 -11.70
N TYR A 36 19.03 -4.97 -10.84
CA TYR A 36 19.88 -3.77 -10.79
C TYR A 36 20.76 -3.67 -12.05
N ASP A 37 21.41 -4.75 -12.46
CA ASP A 37 22.21 -4.77 -13.69
C ASP A 37 21.37 -4.47 -14.94
N LEU A 38 20.11 -4.88 -14.92
CA LEU A 38 19.15 -4.70 -16.01
C LEU A 38 18.54 -3.30 -16.06
N TRP A 39 18.09 -2.79 -14.92
CA TRP A 39 17.17 -1.65 -14.86
C TRP A 39 17.59 -0.57 -13.86
N GLY A 40 18.68 -0.78 -13.11
CA GLY A 40 19.13 0.10 -12.06
C GLY A 40 18.15 0.19 -10.88
N GLU A 41 18.45 1.08 -9.95
CA GLU A 41 17.64 1.32 -8.74
C GLU A 41 16.22 1.79 -9.05
N GLU A 42 16.06 2.71 -10.01
CA GLU A 42 14.74 3.24 -10.40
C GLU A 42 13.88 2.17 -11.07
N GLY A 43 14.50 1.31 -11.88
CA GLY A 43 13.80 0.22 -12.54
C GLY A 43 13.30 -0.85 -11.57
N ILE A 44 14.04 -1.11 -10.49
CA ILE A 44 13.57 -1.94 -9.38
C ILE A 44 12.39 -1.26 -8.69
N LEU A 45 12.53 0.03 -8.37
CA LEU A 45 11.54 0.81 -7.65
C LEU A 45 10.17 0.83 -8.34
N VAL A 46 10.12 1.19 -9.63
CA VAL A 46 8.90 1.22 -10.45
C VAL A 46 8.21 -0.15 -10.48
N ARG A 47 9.00 -1.22 -10.51
CA ARG A 47 8.49 -2.59 -10.52
C ARG A 47 7.95 -3.01 -9.16
N LEU A 48 8.62 -2.71 -8.05
CA LEU A 48 8.09 -2.99 -6.71
C LEU A 48 6.83 -2.16 -6.40
N ALA A 49 6.70 -0.97 -6.98
CA ALA A 49 5.48 -0.17 -6.93
C ALA A 49 4.32 -0.79 -7.74
N SER A 50 4.57 -1.74 -8.65
CA SER A 50 3.50 -2.48 -9.31
C SER A 50 3.01 -3.61 -8.41
N PRO A 51 1.71 -3.65 -8.04
CA PRO A 51 1.19 -4.73 -7.21
C PRO A 51 1.32 -6.11 -7.88
N VAL A 52 1.28 -6.12 -9.22
CA VAL A 52 1.42 -7.30 -10.06
C VAL A 52 2.83 -7.85 -9.99
N PHE A 53 3.83 -6.99 -10.24
CA PHE A 53 5.21 -7.41 -10.22
C PHE A 53 5.68 -7.74 -8.80
N PHE A 54 5.25 -6.98 -7.79
CA PHE A 54 5.55 -7.30 -6.40
C PHE A 54 5.04 -8.69 -6.02
N GLN A 55 3.82 -9.04 -6.43
CA GLN A 55 3.31 -10.39 -6.23
C GLN A 55 4.15 -11.41 -7.01
N ALA A 56 4.57 -11.09 -8.23
CA ALA A 56 5.43 -11.99 -8.99
C ALA A 56 6.74 -12.29 -8.25
N VAL A 57 7.34 -11.28 -7.62
CA VAL A 57 8.51 -11.46 -6.77
C VAL A 57 8.18 -12.33 -5.56
N ASN A 58 7.07 -12.06 -4.87
CA ASN A 58 6.59 -12.86 -3.74
C ASN A 58 6.47 -14.35 -4.09
N ASP A 59 5.78 -14.64 -5.20
CA ASP A 59 5.50 -15.99 -5.64
C ASP A 59 6.79 -16.68 -6.09
N LEU A 60 7.65 -15.97 -6.84
CA LEU A 60 8.95 -16.46 -7.28
C LEU A 60 9.86 -16.85 -6.11
N ILE A 61 9.77 -16.12 -4.99
CA ILE A 61 10.51 -16.45 -3.78
C ILE A 61 9.79 -17.49 -2.91
N GLY A 62 8.80 -18.22 -3.43
CA GLY A 62 8.17 -19.35 -2.75
C GLY A 62 7.21 -18.98 -1.61
N MET A 63 6.72 -17.74 -1.60
CA MET A 63 5.69 -17.32 -0.67
C MET A 63 4.29 -17.55 -1.27
N ASP A 64 3.29 -17.67 -0.40
CA ASP A 64 1.89 -17.83 -0.83
C ASP A 64 1.38 -16.66 -1.64
N TRP A 65 0.60 -16.99 -2.67
CA TRP A 65 0.03 -16.00 -3.57
C TRP A 65 -1.14 -15.22 -2.94
N ASP A 66 -1.90 -15.85 -2.06
CA ASP A 66 -3.08 -15.31 -1.36
C ASP A 66 -2.89 -15.38 0.15
N SER A 67 -1.83 -14.75 0.66
CA SER A 67 -1.65 -14.64 2.10
C SER A 67 -1.37 -13.22 2.54
N SER A 68 -1.97 -12.78 3.64
CA SER A 68 -1.53 -11.56 4.35
C SER A 68 -0.04 -11.60 4.73
N GLY A 69 0.56 -12.80 4.85
CA GLY A 69 2.00 -13.00 5.01
C GLY A 69 2.82 -12.55 3.80
N SER A 70 2.26 -12.64 2.57
CA SER A 70 2.95 -12.38 1.30
C SER A 70 3.72 -11.06 1.33
N THR A 71 3.03 -9.99 1.65
CA THR A 71 3.58 -8.63 1.71
C THR A 71 4.60 -8.47 2.81
N THR A 72 4.28 -8.94 4.02
CA THR A 72 5.12 -8.70 5.20
C THR A 72 6.42 -9.50 5.18
N VAL A 73 6.38 -10.73 4.64
CA VAL A 73 7.55 -11.59 4.48
C VAL A 73 8.36 -11.10 3.29
N THR A 74 7.74 -10.87 2.14
CA THR A 74 8.46 -10.45 0.93
C THR A 74 9.20 -9.13 1.16
N THR A 75 8.58 -8.13 1.79
CA THR A 75 9.29 -6.89 2.13
C THR A 75 10.46 -7.12 3.11
N ALA A 76 10.31 -8.00 4.10
CA ALA A 76 11.40 -8.33 5.03
C ALA A 76 12.56 -9.07 4.34
N VAL A 77 12.25 -9.98 3.41
CA VAL A 77 13.23 -10.71 2.61
C VAL A 77 13.94 -9.75 1.66
N LEU A 78 13.20 -8.89 0.95
CA LEU A 78 13.78 -7.88 0.06
C LEU A 78 14.64 -6.88 0.82
N LYS A 79 14.23 -6.42 2.01
CA LYS A 79 15.03 -5.56 2.89
C LYS A 79 16.40 -6.18 3.17
N TYR A 80 16.40 -7.44 3.61
CA TYR A 80 17.65 -8.19 3.85
C TYR A 80 18.48 -8.35 2.57
N ALA A 81 17.83 -8.71 1.45
CA ALA A 81 18.50 -8.99 0.21
C ALA A 81 19.15 -7.75 -0.42
N MET A 82 18.52 -6.58 -0.32
CA MET A 82 19.07 -5.30 -0.75
C MET A 82 20.34 -4.93 0.03
N GLU A 83 20.35 -5.17 1.34
CA GLU A 83 21.54 -4.97 2.18
C GLU A 83 22.64 -5.97 1.84
N LYS A 84 22.31 -7.27 1.73
CA LYS A 84 23.27 -8.32 1.42
C LYS A 84 23.94 -8.15 0.04
N ALA A 85 23.19 -7.68 -0.95
CA ALA A 85 23.68 -7.44 -2.30
C ALA A 85 24.34 -6.05 -2.48
N ASP A 86 24.43 -5.25 -1.41
CA ASP A 86 24.98 -3.90 -1.40
C ASP A 86 24.44 -2.97 -2.51
N LEU A 87 23.13 -3.01 -2.73
CA LEU A 87 22.51 -2.21 -3.79
C LEU A 87 22.25 -0.76 -3.32
N PRO A 88 22.21 0.25 -4.19
CA PRO A 88 21.84 1.63 -3.82
C PRO A 88 20.32 1.81 -3.65
N ILE A 89 19.66 0.86 -3.00
CA ILE A 89 18.23 0.86 -2.68
C ILE A 89 18.02 0.16 -1.34
N ARG A 90 17.13 0.69 -0.49
CA ARG A 90 16.87 0.19 0.86
C ARG A 90 15.38 0.24 1.17
N ILE A 91 14.95 -0.57 2.14
CA ILE A 91 13.58 -0.56 2.66
C ILE A 91 13.60 -0.10 4.12
N ALA A 92 12.93 1.00 4.41
CA ALA A 92 12.63 1.45 5.77
C ALA A 92 11.27 0.91 6.23
N GLY A 93 11.14 0.66 7.54
CA GLY A 93 9.90 0.20 8.14
C GLY A 93 9.73 -1.32 8.16
N GLY A 94 8.47 -1.76 8.23
CA GLY A 94 8.09 -3.17 8.32
C GLY A 94 6.71 -3.40 8.94
N LYS A 95 6.51 -4.56 9.56
CA LYS A 95 5.26 -4.95 10.24
C LYS A 95 5.22 -4.44 11.68
N GLY A 96 4.05 -3.98 12.13
CA GLY A 96 3.77 -3.60 13.52
C GLY A 96 4.57 -2.37 13.94
N GLU A 97 5.23 -2.45 15.10
CA GLU A 97 6.05 -1.36 15.64
C GLU A 97 7.14 -0.87 14.67
N ARG A 98 7.67 -1.76 13.81
CA ARG A 98 8.63 -1.37 12.77
C ARG A 98 8.03 -0.36 11.77
N ALA A 99 6.74 -0.41 11.49
CA ALA A 99 6.08 0.57 10.64
C ALA A 99 6.18 1.99 11.21
N LEU A 100 6.10 2.10 12.55
CA LEU A 100 6.13 3.39 13.26
C LEU A 100 7.52 4.03 13.23
N ARG A 101 8.58 3.23 13.11
CA ARG A 101 9.99 3.71 13.05
C ARG A 101 10.46 4.11 11.65
N THR A 102 9.57 4.05 10.65
CA THR A 102 9.94 4.36 9.26
C THR A 102 10.52 5.78 9.10
N PRO A 103 9.93 6.84 9.68
CA PRO A 103 10.48 8.19 9.56
C PRO A 103 11.91 8.32 10.10
N GLU A 104 12.23 7.65 11.21
CA GLU A 104 13.56 7.66 11.81
C GLU A 104 14.56 6.85 10.96
N GLU A 105 14.16 5.67 10.47
CA GLU A 105 14.97 4.87 9.55
C GLU A 105 15.28 5.63 8.24
N LEU A 106 14.31 6.40 7.72
CA LEU A 106 14.50 7.22 6.51
C LEU A 106 15.45 8.39 6.74
N LYS A 107 15.41 9.06 7.89
CA LYS A 107 16.37 10.12 8.24
C LYS A 107 17.79 9.57 8.30
N ALA A 108 17.99 8.44 8.98
CA ALA A 108 19.31 7.80 9.05
C ALA A 108 19.83 7.33 7.67
N LEU A 109 18.93 6.88 6.79
CA LEU A 109 19.28 6.57 5.39
C LEU A 109 19.66 7.83 4.60
N ALA A 110 18.90 8.90 4.79
CA ALA A 110 19.12 10.17 4.12
C ALA A 110 20.46 10.79 4.51
N ASP A 111 20.84 10.75 5.79
CA ASP A 111 22.14 11.24 6.27
C ASP A 111 23.31 10.50 5.60
N ARG A 112 23.17 9.18 5.36
CA ARG A 112 24.20 8.37 4.69
C ARG A 112 24.32 8.65 3.19
N TRP A 113 23.22 9.03 2.54
CA TRP A 113 23.15 9.23 1.09
C TRP A 113 23.12 10.70 0.68
N GLY A 114 23.17 11.64 1.62
CA GLY A 114 23.09 13.08 1.34
C GLY A 114 21.72 13.52 0.81
N LEU A 115 20.63 12.91 1.30
CA LEU A 115 19.25 13.21 0.89
C LEU A 115 18.52 14.08 1.91
N ASP A 116 17.37 14.62 1.53
CA ASP A 116 16.45 15.30 2.45
C ASP A 116 15.63 14.28 3.28
N GLY A 117 16.12 13.95 4.47
CA GLY A 117 15.43 13.06 5.41
C GLY A 117 14.12 13.62 5.94
N GLY A 118 13.94 14.95 5.95
CA GLY A 118 12.70 15.60 6.34
C GLY A 118 11.58 15.36 5.34
N ALA A 119 11.88 15.56 4.05
CA ALA A 119 10.97 15.30 2.94
C ALA A 119 10.56 13.82 2.87
N LEU A 120 11.51 12.89 3.00
CA LEU A 120 11.21 11.45 3.00
C LEU A 120 10.34 11.04 4.19
N ALA A 121 10.63 11.56 5.38
CA ALA A 121 9.83 11.32 6.58
C ALA A 121 8.42 11.91 6.47
N GLU A 122 8.24 13.05 5.79
CA GLU A 122 6.92 13.59 5.49
C GLU A 122 6.16 12.74 4.48
N ALA A 123 6.79 12.35 3.37
CA ALA A 123 6.20 11.47 2.37
C ALA A 123 5.71 10.15 2.97
N SER A 124 6.53 9.52 3.83
CA SER A 124 6.14 8.31 4.58
C SER A 124 4.88 8.52 5.43
N ARG A 125 4.81 9.63 6.17
CA ARG A 125 3.64 9.99 6.99
C ARG A 125 2.40 10.26 6.16
N LEU A 126 2.55 10.96 5.03
CA LEU A 126 1.44 11.24 4.11
C LEU A 126 0.87 9.97 3.51
N VAL A 127 1.73 9.08 3.01
CA VAL A 127 1.29 7.78 2.46
C VAL A 127 0.54 6.98 3.52
N ALA A 128 1.06 6.88 4.75
CA ALA A 128 0.36 6.21 5.85
C ALA A 128 -0.99 6.87 6.19
N LYS A 129 -1.09 8.21 6.13
CA LYS A 129 -2.32 8.95 6.38
C LYS A 129 -3.34 8.78 5.27
N VAL A 130 -2.93 8.78 4.01
CA VAL A 130 -3.84 8.58 2.87
C VAL A 130 -4.50 7.21 2.97
N ASP A 131 -3.71 6.16 3.13
CA ASP A 131 -4.19 4.78 3.19
C ASP A 131 -5.04 4.51 4.45
N SER A 132 -4.73 5.15 5.59
CA SER A 132 -5.46 4.91 6.85
C SER A 132 -6.66 5.84 7.10
N ALA A 133 -6.69 7.03 6.49
CA ALA A 133 -7.66 8.06 6.84
C ALA A 133 -8.47 8.60 5.66
N LEU A 134 -7.90 8.62 4.45
CA LEU A 134 -8.57 9.18 3.26
C LEU A 134 -9.24 8.09 2.43
N VAL A 135 -8.70 6.87 2.41
CA VAL A 135 -9.34 5.67 1.85
C VAL A 135 -9.94 4.85 2.98
N GLN A 136 -11.24 5.00 3.23
CA GLN A 136 -11.90 4.41 4.40
C GLN A 136 -12.62 3.11 4.05
N ASP A 137 -11.83 2.10 3.72
CA ASP A 137 -12.28 0.79 3.25
C ASP A 137 -12.44 -0.26 4.36
N GLY A 138 -12.24 0.14 5.62
CA GLY A 138 -12.36 -0.73 6.79
C GLY A 138 -11.10 -1.54 7.11
N TYR A 139 -9.98 -1.30 6.41
CA TYR A 139 -8.70 -1.93 6.72
C TYR A 139 -7.84 -1.01 7.58
N SER A 140 -7.31 -1.55 8.68
CA SER A 140 -6.39 -0.84 9.57
C SER A 140 -4.95 -1.16 9.18
N ILE A 141 -4.17 -0.12 8.88
CA ILE A 141 -2.76 -0.26 8.47
C ILE A 141 -1.93 -0.87 9.59
N TYR A 142 -1.18 -1.92 9.26
CA TYR A 142 -0.31 -2.63 10.20
C TYR A 142 1.08 -2.94 9.64
N HIS A 143 1.30 -2.64 8.37
CA HIS A 143 2.57 -2.85 7.70
C HIS A 143 2.83 -1.67 6.76
N HIS A 144 4.04 -1.12 6.83
CA HIS A 144 4.49 -0.01 6.00
C HIS A 144 5.95 -0.27 5.61
N ALA A 145 6.19 -0.50 4.32
CA ALA A 145 7.52 -0.70 3.75
C ALA A 145 7.80 0.42 2.76
N PHE A 146 8.71 1.33 3.13
CA PHE A 146 9.10 2.47 2.32
C PHE A 146 10.42 2.13 1.60
N VAL A 147 10.35 1.93 0.29
CA VAL A 147 11.51 1.65 -0.56
C VAL A 147 12.09 2.97 -1.03
N VAL A 148 13.38 3.19 -0.81
CA VAL A 148 14.09 4.42 -1.18
C VAL A 148 15.41 4.10 -1.86
N THR A 149 15.71 4.81 -2.95
CA THR A 149 16.97 4.72 -3.71
C THR A 149 18.01 5.71 -3.19
N ALA A 150 19.28 5.50 -3.51
CA ALA A 150 20.34 6.46 -3.16
C ALA A 150 20.16 7.83 -3.82
N ARG A 151 19.38 7.92 -4.91
CA ARG A 151 18.95 9.18 -5.54
C ARG A 151 17.72 9.83 -4.91
N GLY A 152 17.16 9.25 -3.85
CA GLY A 152 15.97 9.78 -3.17
C GLY A 152 14.63 9.47 -3.82
N ARG A 153 14.61 8.74 -4.95
CA ARG A 153 13.37 8.21 -5.54
C ARG A 153 12.77 7.17 -4.61
N TRP A 154 11.44 7.12 -4.49
CA TRP A 154 10.78 6.21 -3.55
C TRP A 154 9.49 5.55 -4.04
N ALA A 155 9.12 4.47 -3.36
CA ALA A 155 7.88 3.72 -3.54
C ALA A 155 7.45 3.18 -2.18
N VAL A 156 6.16 2.94 -1.97
CA VAL A 156 5.65 2.38 -0.72
C VAL A 156 4.76 1.19 -1.00
N ILE A 157 4.99 0.12 -0.25
CA ILE A 157 4.10 -1.03 -0.18
C ILE A 157 3.52 -1.06 1.22
N GLN A 158 2.22 -0.84 1.32
CA GLN A 158 1.49 -0.77 2.58
C GLN A 158 0.47 -1.89 2.66
N GLN A 159 0.16 -2.36 3.87
CA GLN A 159 -0.90 -3.35 4.07
C GLN A 159 -1.76 -3.02 5.27
N GLY A 160 -3.08 -3.04 5.03
CA GLY A 160 -4.12 -2.97 6.04
C GLY A 160 -4.74 -4.34 6.30
N MET A 161 -5.28 -4.54 7.50
CA MET A 161 -6.05 -5.72 7.89
C MET A 161 -7.47 -5.36 8.27
N ASN A 162 -8.42 -6.22 7.92
CA ASN A 162 -9.80 -6.17 8.37
C ASN A 162 -10.11 -7.50 9.09
N PRO A 163 -10.06 -7.52 10.44
CA PRO A 163 -10.30 -8.74 11.21
C PRO A 163 -11.71 -9.31 11.03
N ALA A 164 -12.72 -8.44 10.85
CA ALA A 164 -14.10 -8.86 10.66
C ALA A 164 -14.31 -9.59 9.33
N ALA A 165 -13.66 -9.10 8.26
CA ALA A 165 -13.65 -9.76 6.96
C ALA A 165 -12.64 -10.92 6.89
N ARG A 166 -11.73 -11.03 7.86
CA ARG A 166 -10.55 -11.92 7.83
C ARG A 166 -9.67 -11.71 6.59
N MET A 167 -9.60 -10.48 6.10
CA MET A 167 -8.87 -10.10 4.90
C MET A 167 -7.78 -9.07 5.19
N ALA A 168 -6.76 -9.03 4.35
CA ALA A 168 -5.83 -7.93 4.19
C ALA A 168 -6.06 -7.22 2.85
N ARG A 169 -5.61 -5.97 2.78
CA ARG A 169 -5.61 -5.14 1.58
C ARG A 169 -4.27 -4.47 1.44
N ARG A 170 -3.69 -4.53 0.24
CA ARG A 170 -2.35 -4.03 -0.06
C ARG A 170 -2.43 -2.80 -0.97
N TYR A 171 -1.73 -1.76 -0.59
CA TYR A 171 -1.68 -0.48 -1.28
C TYR A 171 -0.28 -0.26 -1.82
N HIS A 172 -0.18 0.07 -3.10
CA HIS A 172 1.10 0.39 -3.73
C HIS A 172 1.13 1.84 -4.16
N TRP A 173 2.32 2.41 -3.98
CA TRP A 173 2.64 3.77 -4.30
C TRP A 173 3.93 3.81 -5.12
N LEU A 174 3.92 4.62 -6.16
CA LEU A 174 5.13 5.17 -6.75
C LEU A 174 5.19 6.64 -6.33
N GLU A 175 6.39 7.17 -6.15
CA GLU A 175 6.61 8.58 -5.85
C GLU A 175 5.73 9.51 -6.68
N THR A 176 5.06 10.44 -5.98
CA THR A 176 4.09 11.37 -6.55
C THR A 176 4.00 12.62 -5.67
N ASP A 177 3.67 13.75 -6.28
CA ASP A 177 3.27 15.00 -5.62
C ASP A 177 1.74 15.09 -5.43
N ARG A 178 0.98 14.26 -6.17
CA ARG A 178 -0.49 14.21 -6.17
C ARG A 178 -1.08 13.31 -5.10
N PHE A 179 -0.65 13.47 -3.85
CA PHE A 179 -1.07 12.62 -2.70
C PHE A 179 -2.58 12.50 -2.50
N PHE A 180 -3.37 13.40 -3.06
CA PHE A 180 -4.83 13.46 -2.88
C PHE A 180 -5.61 13.34 -4.20
N ASP A 181 -4.95 13.04 -5.32
CA ASP A 181 -5.59 12.92 -6.64
C ASP A 181 -5.18 11.62 -7.32
N ASP A 182 -5.79 10.52 -6.89
CA ASP A 182 -5.56 9.15 -7.38
C ASP A 182 -4.09 8.73 -7.28
N PRO A 183 -3.48 8.75 -6.07
CA PRO A 183 -2.04 8.62 -5.91
C PRO A 183 -1.51 7.18 -6.03
N HIS A 184 -2.39 6.18 -5.89
CA HIS A 184 -1.99 4.78 -5.85
C HIS A 184 -1.61 4.26 -7.23
N SER A 185 -0.47 3.55 -7.31
CA SER A 185 -0.14 2.77 -8.50
C SER A 185 -1.00 1.50 -8.61
N GLY A 186 -1.59 1.05 -7.50
CA GLY A 186 -2.66 0.06 -7.48
C GLY A 186 -2.99 -0.42 -6.07
N ILE A 187 -4.22 -0.92 -5.89
CA ILE A 187 -4.71 -1.47 -4.64
C ILE A 187 -5.21 -2.90 -4.88
N VAL A 188 -4.72 -3.84 -4.08
CA VAL A 188 -5.04 -5.27 -4.14
C VAL A 188 -5.88 -5.65 -2.93
N GLY A 189 -7.05 -6.22 -3.17
CA GLY A 189 -7.95 -6.73 -2.14
C GLY A 189 -9.39 -6.84 -2.65
N ILE A 190 -10.28 -7.33 -1.79
CA ILE A 190 -11.71 -7.44 -2.09
C ILE A 190 -12.31 -6.04 -2.21
N LYS A 191 -12.96 -5.76 -3.35
CA LYS A 191 -13.78 -4.54 -3.52
C LYS A 191 -14.97 -4.55 -2.57
N ALA A 192 -15.09 -3.50 -1.77
CA ALA A 192 -16.26 -3.15 -1.01
C ALA A 192 -17.28 -2.41 -1.89
N ARG A 193 -18.54 -2.42 -1.44
CA ARG A 193 -19.66 -1.79 -2.14
C ARG A 193 -19.58 -0.26 -2.12
N ALA A 194 -19.06 0.32 -1.04
CA ALA A 194 -18.90 1.76 -0.88
C ALA A 194 -17.73 2.04 0.06
N VAL A 195 -16.86 2.96 -0.34
CA VAL A 195 -15.64 3.37 0.38
C VAL A 195 -15.53 4.87 0.27
N LEU A 196 -15.50 5.61 1.39
CA LEU A 196 -15.18 7.03 1.34
C LEU A 196 -13.74 7.18 0.87
N ASN A 197 -13.54 7.79 -0.30
CA ASN A 197 -12.25 7.98 -0.93
C ASN A 197 -11.95 9.47 -1.13
N LEU A 198 -11.42 10.11 -0.08
CA LEU A 198 -10.95 11.49 -0.13
C LEU A 198 -9.65 11.65 -0.93
N ALA A 199 -8.96 10.56 -1.26
CA ALA A 199 -7.77 10.56 -2.10
C ALA A 199 -8.09 10.53 -3.61
N SER A 200 -9.36 10.42 -3.97
CA SER A 200 -9.83 10.49 -5.36
C SER A 200 -9.74 11.92 -5.88
N SER A 201 -9.36 12.08 -7.16
CA SER A 201 -9.46 13.40 -7.82
C SER A 201 -10.89 13.94 -7.84
N ARG A 202 -11.90 13.06 -7.82
CA ARG A 202 -13.32 13.41 -7.74
C ARG A 202 -13.71 14.06 -6.41
N SER A 203 -12.92 13.85 -5.36
CA SER A 203 -13.13 14.42 -4.02
C SER A 203 -12.51 15.81 -3.84
N SER A 204 -11.92 16.42 -4.88
CA SER A 204 -11.22 17.71 -4.75
C SER A 204 -12.11 18.82 -4.18
N GLY A 205 -13.35 18.97 -4.68
CA GLY A 205 -14.29 19.97 -4.15
C GLY A 205 -14.65 19.70 -2.69
N ASN A 206 -14.84 18.44 -2.31
CA ASN A 206 -15.11 18.06 -0.92
C ASN A 206 -13.93 18.40 0.00
N ARG A 207 -12.69 18.15 -0.44
CA ARG A 207 -11.48 18.53 0.32
C ARG A 207 -11.36 20.04 0.51
N SER A 208 -11.65 20.84 -0.52
CA SER A 208 -11.69 22.31 -0.40
C SER A 208 -12.76 22.76 0.60
N ALA A 209 -13.96 22.21 0.53
CA ALA A 209 -15.03 22.52 1.49
C ALA A 209 -14.68 22.10 2.93
N ILE A 210 -13.96 20.97 3.11
CA ILE A 210 -13.44 20.57 4.43
C ILE A 210 -12.46 21.62 4.96
N LEU A 211 -11.55 22.14 4.13
CA LEU A 211 -10.63 23.19 4.54
C LEU A 211 -11.37 24.46 4.95
N ASP A 212 -12.28 24.95 4.11
CA ASP A 212 -13.07 26.14 4.41
C ASP A 212 -13.88 26.00 5.70
N LEU A 213 -14.43 24.80 5.93
CA LEU A 213 -15.13 24.46 7.17
C LEU A 213 -14.19 24.56 8.37
N VAL A 214 -13.01 23.94 8.32
CA VAL A 214 -12.02 23.99 9.41
C VAL A 214 -11.56 25.42 9.68
N SER A 215 -11.25 26.18 8.64
CA SER A 215 -10.82 27.58 8.73
C SER A 215 -11.91 28.51 9.28
N SER A 216 -13.18 28.10 9.24
CA SER A 216 -14.29 28.91 9.76
C SER A 216 -14.39 28.95 11.29
N GLY A 217 -13.55 28.18 11.99
CA GLY A 217 -13.43 28.20 13.44
C GLY A 217 -14.24 27.12 14.16
N PRO A 218 -13.81 26.72 15.37
CA PRO A 218 -14.35 25.54 16.06
C PRO A 218 -15.82 25.66 16.45
N GLU A 219 -16.33 26.87 16.68
CA GLU A 219 -17.73 27.10 17.02
C GLU A 219 -18.66 26.76 15.86
N LYS A 220 -18.28 27.13 14.63
CA LYS A 220 -19.05 26.81 13.43
C LYS A 220 -18.92 25.34 13.08
N VAL A 221 -17.70 24.78 13.12
CA VAL A 221 -17.48 23.34 12.90
C VAL A 221 -18.31 22.50 13.86
N ALA A 222 -18.31 22.83 15.16
CA ALA A 222 -19.08 22.10 16.16
C ALA A 222 -20.59 22.15 15.87
N ARG A 223 -21.11 23.31 15.44
CA ARG A 223 -22.51 23.48 15.04
C ARG A 223 -22.86 22.62 13.83
N ASP A 224 -22.01 22.61 12.81
CA ASP A 224 -22.27 21.85 11.58
C ASP A 224 -22.16 20.34 11.84
N LEU A 225 -21.23 19.91 12.70
CA LEU A 225 -21.12 18.52 13.16
C LEU A 225 -22.33 18.06 13.98
N MET A 226 -23.01 18.95 14.72
CA MET A 226 -24.24 18.61 15.47
C MET A 226 -25.40 18.19 14.54
N LEU A 227 -25.38 18.60 13.27
CA LEU A 227 -26.34 18.13 12.27
C LEU A 227 -26.25 16.60 12.06
N LEU A 228 -25.05 16.03 12.17
CA LEU A 228 -24.82 14.59 12.03
C LEU A 228 -25.21 13.79 13.27
N THR A 229 -25.36 14.43 14.43
CA THR A 229 -25.72 13.76 15.69
C THR A 229 -27.23 13.83 16.00
N GLY A 230 -28.01 14.46 15.11
CA GLY A 230 -29.46 14.61 15.26
C GLY A 230 -29.86 15.72 16.23
N GLN A 231 -28.93 16.57 16.67
CA GLN A 231 -29.22 17.82 17.36
C GLN A 231 -29.53 18.90 16.32
N THR A 232 -30.68 18.75 15.65
CA THR A 232 -31.18 19.74 14.70
C THR A 232 -32.02 20.78 15.41
N THR A 233 -32.06 22.00 14.88
CA THR A 233 -33.20 22.90 15.13
C THR A 233 -34.47 22.29 14.52
N LEU A 234 -35.65 22.76 14.93
CA LEU A 234 -37.01 22.27 14.61
C LEU A 234 -37.34 22.04 13.11
N VAL A 235 -36.42 22.32 12.17
CA VAL A 235 -36.64 22.35 10.71
C VAL A 235 -35.52 21.68 9.88
N GLY A 236 -34.58 20.94 10.49
CA GLY A 236 -33.48 20.29 9.77
C GLY A 236 -33.82 18.86 9.29
N PRO A 237 -33.44 18.45 8.06
CA PRO A 237 -33.84 17.15 7.51
C PRO A 237 -33.18 16.00 8.28
N ALA A 238 -33.93 14.91 8.47
CA ALA A 238 -33.38 13.60 8.77
C ALA A 238 -32.51 13.18 7.58
N TYR A 239 -31.25 13.59 7.58
CA TYR A 239 -30.29 13.25 6.54
C TYR A 239 -30.09 11.73 6.56
N TYR A 240 -30.46 11.06 5.46
CA TYR A 240 -30.19 9.64 5.26
C TYR A 240 -29.07 9.51 4.23
N HIS A 241 -27.95 8.91 4.63
CA HIS A 241 -26.87 8.56 3.70
C HIS A 241 -26.85 7.03 3.51
N PRO A 242 -26.98 6.52 2.28
CA PRO A 242 -27.22 5.09 2.03
C PRO A 242 -26.06 4.17 2.41
N TYR A 243 -24.85 4.71 2.55
CA TYR A 243 -23.64 3.94 2.86
C TYR A 243 -23.07 4.18 4.26
N VAL A 244 -23.72 5.03 5.07
CA VAL A 244 -23.20 5.40 6.39
C VAL A 244 -24.25 5.14 7.46
N ASP A 245 -23.88 4.33 8.45
CA ASP A 245 -24.66 4.19 9.69
C ASP A 245 -24.43 5.41 10.59
N LEU A 246 -25.42 6.31 10.64
CA LEU A 246 -25.36 7.53 11.44
C LEU A 246 -25.36 7.28 12.94
N ARG A 247 -25.94 6.16 13.42
CA ARG A 247 -25.91 5.81 14.86
C ARG A 247 -24.50 5.45 15.26
N ARG A 248 -23.84 4.63 14.45
CA ARG A 248 -22.42 4.30 14.62
C ARG A 248 -21.55 5.55 14.52
N LEU A 249 -21.76 6.40 13.50
CA LEU A 249 -21.00 7.64 13.33
C LEU A 249 -21.12 8.55 14.56
N ARG A 250 -22.33 8.72 15.11
CA ARG A 250 -22.56 9.51 16.33
C ARG A 250 -21.75 8.99 17.52
N SER A 251 -21.69 7.67 17.70
CA SER A 251 -20.85 7.06 18.74
C SER A 251 -19.35 7.24 18.49
N GLU A 252 -18.94 7.30 17.22
CA GLU A 252 -17.53 7.43 16.82
C GLU A 252 -17.00 8.86 16.94
N ILE A 253 -17.81 9.88 16.62
CA ILE A 253 -17.45 11.31 16.70
C ILE A 253 -17.32 11.76 18.17
N GLY A 254 -18.14 11.22 19.07
CA GLY A 254 -18.18 11.68 20.46
C GLY A 254 -18.76 13.09 20.57
N ASP A 255 -18.11 13.97 21.35
CA ASP A 255 -18.53 15.37 21.53
C ASP A 255 -18.04 16.25 20.35
N PRO A 256 -18.96 16.79 19.52
CA PRO A 256 -18.60 17.64 18.38
C PRO A 256 -17.74 18.85 18.75
N ARG A 257 -17.92 19.41 19.95
CA ARG A 257 -17.13 20.57 20.42
C ARG A 257 -15.69 20.19 20.67
N ARG A 258 -15.44 19.01 21.27
CA ARG A 258 -14.08 18.50 21.49
C ARG A 258 -13.38 18.20 20.17
N VAL A 259 -14.09 17.59 19.22
CA VAL A 259 -13.54 17.34 17.88
C VAL A 259 -13.17 18.67 17.22
N ALA A 260 -14.07 19.65 17.21
CA ALA A 260 -13.81 20.95 16.62
C ALA A 260 -12.63 21.69 17.28
N GLN A 261 -12.51 21.64 18.61
CA GLN A 261 -11.39 22.23 19.35
C GLN A 261 -10.03 21.55 19.07
N SER A 262 -10.03 20.29 18.64
CA SER A 262 -8.80 19.55 18.30
C SER A 262 -8.30 19.80 16.89
N LEU A 263 -9.09 20.49 16.05
CA LEU A 263 -8.72 20.82 14.67
C LEU A 263 -7.77 22.03 14.63
N PRO A 264 -6.81 22.03 13.71
CA PRO A 264 -5.96 23.21 13.50
C PRO A 264 -6.81 24.39 13.02
N ARG A 265 -6.56 25.59 13.56
CA ARG A 265 -7.32 26.80 13.17
C ARG A 265 -6.76 27.46 11.90
N ASP A 266 -5.52 27.15 11.57
CA ASP A 266 -4.67 27.85 10.62
C ASP A 266 -4.09 26.92 9.55
N ALA A 267 -4.67 25.72 9.37
CA ALA A 267 -4.27 24.83 8.27
C ALA A 267 -4.51 25.54 6.93
N SER A 268 -3.41 25.88 6.26
CA SER A 268 -3.40 26.60 4.99
C SER A 268 -3.58 25.67 3.79
N SER A 269 -3.44 24.35 4.03
CA SER A 269 -3.57 23.32 3.00
C SER A 269 -4.17 22.02 3.54
N PHE A 270 -4.73 21.21 2.64
CA PHE A 270 -5.27 19.89 2.99
C PHE A 270 -4.17 18.96 3.50
N ARG A 271 -2.93 19.15 3.01
CA ARG A 271 -1.73 18.46 3.47
C ARG A 271 -1.49 18.70 4.96
N GLU A 272 -1.47 19.96 5.39
CA GLU A 272 -1.29 20.33 6.79
C GLU A 272 -2.40 19.78 7.68
N LEU A 273 -3.65 19.89 7.23
CA LEU A 273 -4.81 19.36 7.96
C LEU A 273 -4.68 17.85 8.20
N VAL A 274 -4.35 17.08 7.16
CA VAL A 274 -4.23 15.61 7.24
C VAL A 274 -3.06 15.18 8.14
N LEU A 275 -1.95 15.92 8.11
CA LEU A 275 -0.79 15.65 8.95
C LEU A 275 -0.97 16.07 10.41
N HIS A 276 -1.95 16.94 10.71
CA HIS A 276 -2.22 17.39 12.07
C HIS A 276 -2.57 16.23 13.02
N ARG A 277 -2.04 16.29 14.24
CA ARG A 277 -2.31 15.29 15.28
C ARG A 277 -3.77 15.41 15.73
N GLY A 278 -4.48 14.29 15.81
CA GLY A 278 -5.91 14.27 16.14
C GLY A 278 -6.84 14.31 14.92
N VAL A 279 -6.32 14.61 13.72
CA VAL A 279 -7.07 14.43 12.47
C VAL A 279 -6.91 12.98 12.00
N GLY A 280 -7.97 12.19 12.20
CA GLY A 280 -8.04 10.79 11.84
C GLY A 280 -9.23 10.46 10.93
N PRO A 281 -9.41 9.17 10.55
CA PRO A 281 -10.48 8.73 9.64
C PRO A 281 -11.88 9.17 10.10
N LYS A 282 -12.17 9.05 11.40
CA LYS A 282 -13.47 9.43 11.96
C LYS A 282 -13.76 10.93 11.78
N THR A 283 -12.79 11.77 12.10
CA THR A 283 -12.86 13.22 11.95
C THR A 283 -13.05 13.60 10.47
N LEU A 284 -12.22 13.06 9.57
CA LEU A 284 -12.32 13.35 8.14
C LEU A 284 -13.63 12.85 7.52
N ARG A 285 -14.15 11.69 7.98
CA ARG A 285 -15.47 11.20 7.54
C ARG A 285 -16.59 12.15 7.94
N ALA A 286 -16.55 12.64 9.18
CA ALA A 286 -17.54 13.59 9.67
C ALA A 286 -17.49 14.90 8.88
N LEU A 287 -16.30 15.46 8.67
CA LEU A 287 -16.11 16.68 7.89
C LEU A 287 -16.53 16.50 6.43
N ALA A 288 -16.23 15.37 5.80
CA ALA A 288 -16.63 15.06 4.43
C ALA A 288 -18.15 14.99 4.28
N LEU A 289 -18.85 14.41 5.26
CA LEU A 289 -20.32 14.35 5.26
C LEU A 289 -20.95 15.72 5.50
N VAL A 290 -20.34 16.57 6.33
CA VAL A 290 -20.76 17.98 6.47
C VAL A 290 -20.55 18.74 5.17
N ALA A 291 -19.39 18.60 4.52
CA ALA A 291 -19.08 19.20 3.22
C ALA A 291 -20.10 18.79 2.14
N GLU A 292 -20.50 17.53 2.12
CA GLU A 292 -21.51 17.02 1.19
C GLU A 292 -22.92 17.57 1.51
N LEU A 293 -23.32 17.56 2.78
CA LEU A 293 -24.66 17.97 3.22
C LEU A 293 -24.89 19.48 3.16
N VAL A 294 -23.98 20.25 3.77
CA VAL A 294 -24.12 21.69 3.98
C VAL A 294 -23.58 22.47 2.77
N TYR A 295 -22.44 22.04 2.25
CA TYR A 295 -21.71 22.76 1.20
C TYR A 295 -21.87 22.14 -0.19
N ARG A 296 -22.74 21.12 -0.33
CA ARG A 296 -23.08 20.46 -1.60
C ARG A 296 -21.85 20.01 -2.40
N SER A 297 -20.80 19.62 -1.69
CA SER A 297 -19.52 19.20 -2.27
C SER A 297 -19.36 17.69 -2.07
N PRO A 298 -19.80 16.83 -3.01
CA PRO A 298 -19.83 15.38 -2.81
C PRO A 298 -18.44 14.77 -2.73
N ALA A 299 -18.28 13.73 -1.89
CA ALA A 299 -17.08 12.90 -1.87
C ALA A 299 -17.22 11.70 -2.83
N ASP A 300 -16.10 11.12 -3.24
CA ASP A 300 -16.09 9.85 -3.95
C ASP A 300 -16.36 8.70 -2.98
N TRP A 301 -17.28 7.82 -3.37
CA TRP A 301 -17.69 6.63 -2.61
C TRP A 301 -17.32 5.32 -3.31
N ALA A 302 -16.60 5.38 -4.44
CA ALA A 302 -16.12 4.22 -5.17
C ALA A 302 -14.88 3.59 -4.53
N ASP A 303 -14.83 2.26 -4.49
CA ASP A 303 -13.65 1.53 -4.00
C ASP A 303 -12.51 1.54 -5.05
N PRO A 304 -11.32 2.04 -4.70
CA PRO A 304 -10.19 2.14 -5.63
C PRO A 304 -9.44 0.82 -5.91
N ALA A 305 -9.77 -0.32 -5.27
CA ALA A 305 -9.10 -1.61 -5.54
C ALA A 305 -9.21 -2.05 -7.02
N ASN A 306 -8.17 -2.63 -7.64
CA ASN A 306 -8.17 -2.85 -9.10
C ASN A 306 -7.22 -3.93 -9.69
N VAL A 307 -6.60 -4.84 -8.91
CA VAL A 307 -5.55 -5.75 -9.43
C VAL A 307 -5.67 -7.24 -9.02
N ASP A 308 -5.36 -8.15 -9.98
CA ASP A 308 -5.15 -9.61 -9.77
C ASP A 308 -3.83 -10.14 -10.33
N PRO A 309 -2.94 -10.61 -9.45
CA PRO A 309 -1.67 -11.18 -9.79
C PRO A 309 -1.59 -12.71 -9.76
N PHE A 310 -2.71 -13.46 -9.61
CA PHE A 310 -2.68 -14.92 -9.39
C PHE A 310 -1.77 -15.70 -10.37
N LYS A 311 -1.59 -15.20 -11.59
CA LYS A 311 -0.78 -15.84 -12.61
C LYS A 311 0.69 -16.08 -12.27
N PHE A 312 1.28 -15.35 -11.33
CA PHE A 312 2.69 -15.55 -11.01
C PHE A 312 2.95 -16.68 -10.01
N SER A 313 1.90 -17.18 -9.35
CA SER A 313 1.97 -18.32 -8.41
C SER A 313 2.45 -19.63 -9.03
N PHE A 314 2.40 -19.74 -10.36
CA PHE A 314 2.90 -20.87 -11.14
C PHE A 314 4.42 -20.88 -11.34
N ALA A 315 5.15 -19.88 -10.88
CA ALA A 315 6.61 -19.86 -11.06
C ALA A 315 7.31 -21.00 -10.30
N VAL A 316 6.93 -21.22 -9.04
CA VAL A 316 7.51 -22.26 -8.17
C VAL A 316 6.47 -22.97 -7.29
N GLY A 317 5.19 -22.61 -7.39
CA GLY A 317 4.13 -23.06 -6.47
C GLY A 317 3.97 -22.15 -5.25
N GLY A 318 2.99 -22.43 -4.40
CA GLY A 318 2.69 -21.70 -3.15
C GLY A 318 3.02 -22.54 -1.91
N LYS A 319 3.35 -21.88 -0.79
CA LYS A 319 3.63 -22.54 0.50
C LYS A 319 2.44 -23.38 0.99
N ASP A 320 1.21 -22.91 0.78
CA ASP A 320 -0.05 -23.54 1.19
C ASP A 320 -0.65 -24.42 0.06
N GLY A 321 0.13 -24.71 -0.98
CA GLY A 321 -0.21 -25.76 -1.95
C GLY A 321 -1.05 -25.32 -3.15
N VAL A 322 -1.29 -24.01 -3.32
CA VAL A 322 -1.99 -23.47 -4.49
C VAL A 322 -1.03 -22.60 -5.31
N PRO A 323 -0.91 -22.81 -6.64
CA PRO A 323 -1.58 -23.81 -7.46
C PRO A 323 -1.10 -25.25 -7.20
N TYR A 324 0.09 -25.40 -6.65
CA TYR A 324 0.69 -26.64 -6.14
C TYR A 324 1.72 -26.28 -5.05
N PRO A 325 2.13 -27.22 -4.18
CA PRO A 325 3.15 -26.98 -3.16
C PRO A 325 4.48 -26.53 -3.77
N VAL A 326 5.24 -25.70 -3.06
CA VAL A 326 6.57 -25.24 -3.52
C VAL A 326 7.42 -26.42 -4.00
N ASP A 327 7.74 -26.41 -5.30
CA ASP A 327 8.61 -27.42 -5.92
C ASP A 327 10.07 -27.12 -5.60
N ARG A 328 10.58 -27.75 -4.54
CA ARG A 328 11.93 -27.53 -4.03
C ARG A 328 13.02 -27.79 -5.07
N LYS A 329 12.82 -28.78 -5.95
CA LYS A 329 13.83 -29.14 -6.96
C LYS A 329 13.91 -28.06 -8.02
N THR A 330 12.76 -27.68 -8.59
CA THR A 330 12.67 -26.57 -9.56
C THR A 330 13.18 -25.27 -8.94
N TYR A 331 12.93 -25.05 -7.65
CA TYR A 331 13.42 -23.89 -6.91
C TYR A 331 14.95 -23.86 -6.80
N ASP A 332 15.57 -24.95 -6.32
CA ASP A 332 17.03 -25.02 -6.14
C ASP A 332 17.74 -24.97 -7.51
N GLU A 333 17.18 -25.60 -8.56
CA GLU A 333 17.66 -25.51 -9.95
C GLU A 333 17.58 -24.08 -10.50
N LEU A 334 16.48 -23.35 -10.22
CA LEU A 334 16.32 -21.96 -10.62
C LEU A 334 17.34 -21.06 -9.92
N ILE A 335 17.61 -21.27 -8.62
CA ILE A 335 18.66 -20.54 -7.90
C ILE A 335 20.01 -20.78 -8.58
N SER A 336 20.43 -22.03 -8.73
CA SER A 336 21.75 -22.35 -9.30
C SER A 336 21.91 -21.85 -10.74
N LEU A 337 20.83 -21.88 -11.53
CA LEU A 337 20.81 -21.30 -12.86
C LEU A 337 21.03 -19.79 -12.81
N LEU A 338 20.27 -19.06 -11.98
CA LEU A 338 20.41 -17.60 -11.87
C LEU A 338 21.78 -17.19 -11.31
N GLU A 339 22.34 -17.95 -10.36
CA GLU A 339 23.71 -17.76 -9.86
C GLU A 339 24.73 -17.89 -10.99
N ALA A 340 24.68 -18.98 -11.75
CA ALA A 340 25.58 -19.20 -12.88
C ALA A 340 25.44 -18.09 -13.94
N MET A 341 24.22 -17.60 -14.18
CA MET A 341 23.94 -16.51 -15.12
C MET A 341 24.52 -15.18 -14.65
N VAL A 342 24.38 -14.82 -13.37
CA VAL A 342 24.99 -13.62 -12.77
C VAL A 342 26.52 -13.70 -12.83
N ASP A 343 27.08 -14.84 -12.46
CA ASP A 343 28.53 -15.04 -12.49
C ASP A 343 29.09 -15.01 -13.91
N ALA A 344 28.35 -15.51 -14.89
CA ALA A 344 28.72 -15.42 -16.30
C ALA A 344 28.65 -13.97 -16.81
N ALA A 345 27.60 -13.22 -16.47
CA ALA A 345 27.46 -11.82 -16.84
C ALA A 345 28.57 -10.94 -16.23
N ARG A 346 28.94 -11.20 -14.97
CA ARG A 346 30.05 -10.53 -14.29
C ARG A 346 31.41 -10.85 -14.91
N ARG A 347 31.66 -12.11 -15.30
CA ARG A 347 32.93 -12.54 -15.89
C ARG A 347 33.13 -12.09 -17.34
N SER A 348 32.07 -12.12 -18.14
CA SER A 348 32.14 -11.80 -19.58
C SER A 348 32.00 -10.31 -19.87
N GLY A 349 31.41 -9.53 -18.96
CA GLY A 349 30.99 -8.15 -19.22
C GLY A 349 29.80 -8.04 -20.20
N GLU A 350 29.34 -9.15 -20.76
CA GLU A 350 28.25 -9.19 -21.74
C GLU A 350 26.89 -9.32 -21.06
N ARG A 351 26.04 -8.31 -21.26
CA ARG A 351 24.64 -8.31 -20.79
C ARG A 351 23.68 -9.10 -21.71
N GLY A 352 24.21 -9.98 -22.58
CA GLY A 352 23.41 -10.73 -23.56
C GLY A 352 22.38 -11.65 -22.89
N ILE A 353 22.77 -12.29 -21.80
CA ILE A 353 21.92 -13.18 -20.99
C ILE A 353 20.74 -12.44 -20.36
N TYR A 354 20.94 -11.16 -20.03
CA TYR A 354 19.91 -10.29 -19.47
C TYR A 354 18.87 -9.85 -20.52
N ARG A 355 19.26 -9.70 -21.79
CA ARG A 355 18.31 -9.50 -22.91
C ARG A 355 17.43 -10.73 -23.12
N TYR A 356 17.99 -11.92 -22.99
CA TYR A 356 17.24 -13.18 -23.05
C TYR A 356 16.20 -13.28 -21.92
N LEU A 357 16.59 -12.97 -20.68
CA LEU A 357 15.64 -12.91 -19.55
C LEU A 357 14.54 -11.87 -19.76
N SER A 358 14.87 -10.70 -20.32
CA SER A 358 13.87 -9.67 -20.65
C SER A 358 12.88 -10.13 -21.73
N SER A 359 13.35 -10.88 -22.73
CA SER A 359 12.50 -11.49 -23.77
C SER A 359 11.56 -12.55 -23.19
N LEU A 360 12.05 -13.39 -22.27
CA LEU A 360 11.23 -14.36 -21.54
C LEU A 360 10.17 -13.68 -20.65
N ALA A 361 10.54 -12.61 -19.94
CA ALA A 361 9.61 -11.85 -19.12
C ALA A 361 8.47 -11.22 -19.95
N SER A 362 8.78 -10.74 -21.16
CA SER A 362 7.77 -10.23 -22.10
C SER A 362 6.78 -11.32 -22.55
N LYS A 363 7.27 -12.54 -22.82
CA LYS A 363 6.41 -13.69 -23.16
C LYS A 363 5.55 -14.14 -21.98
N ALA A 364 6.10 -14.16 -20.76
CA ALA A 364 5.37 -14.49 -19.54
C ALA A 364 4.27 -13.46 -19.21
N ALA A 365 4.44 -12.19 -19.58
CA ALA A 365 3.43 -11.16 -19.36
C ALA A 365 2.11 -11.45 -20.09
N GLY A 366 2.16 -12.14 -21.24
CA GLY A 366 0.98 -12.54 -22.02
C GLY A 366 0.33 -13.86 -21.58
N TRP A 367 0.93 -14.58 -20.64
CA TRP A 367 0.41 -15.87 -20.17
C TRP A 367 -0.73 -15.69 -19.16
N THR A 368 -1.75 -16.55 -19.25
CA THR A 368 -2.90 -16.59 -18.34
C THR A 368 -3.04 -17.98 -17.72
N PRO A 369 -3.33 -18.09 -16.41
CA PRO A 369 -3.51 -19.37 -15.73
C PRO A 369 -4.67 -20.17 -16.31
N PRO A 370 -4.56 -21.50 -16.36
CA PRO A 370 -5.70 -22.36 -16.69
C PRO A 370 -6.87 -22.12 -15.72
N PRO A 371 -8.13 -22.09 -16.20
CA PRO A 371 -9.32 -21.96 -15.35
C PRO A 371 -9.36 -23.04 -14.26
N GLY A 372 -9.74 -22.67 -13.03
CA GLY A 372 -9.97 -23.62 -11.92
C GLY A 372 -8.77 -23.91 -10.99
N PHE A 373 -7.58 -23.39 -11.32
CA PHE A 373 -6.40 -23.45 -10.44
C PHE A 373 -6.39 -22.38 -9.35
N LYS A 374 -7.12 -21.28 -9.55
CA LYS A 374 -7.29 -20.22 -8.54
C LYS A 374 -8.30 -20.67 -7.49
N ARG A 375 -7.82 -21.06 -6.31
CA ARG A 375 -8.66 -21.48 -5.18
C ARG A 375 -8.09 -20.91 -3.89
N PRO A 376 -8.91 -20.38 -2.97
CA PRO A 376 -8.43 -19.85 -1.70
C PRO A 376 -7.53 -20.87 -0.98
N THR A 377 -6.40 -20.42 -0.44
CA THR A 377 -5.58 -21.26 0.43
C THR A 377 -6.31 -21.55 1.75
N PRO A 378 -6.15 -22.77 2.32
CA PRO A 378 -6.84 -23.21 3.54
C PRO A 378 -6.58 -22.36 4.79
#